data_AF-A0A8T3P033-F1
#
_entry.id   AF-A0A8T3P033-F1
#
_cell.length_a   1.000
_cell.length_b   1.000
_cell.length_c   1.000
_cell.angle_alpha   90.00
_cell.angle_beta   90.00
_cell.angle_gamma   90.00
#
_symmetry.space_group_name_H-M   'P 1'
#
loop_
_entity.id
_entity.type
_entity.pdbx_description
1 polymer ?
#
loop_
_entity_poly.entity_id
_entity_poly.type
_entity_poly.pdbx_seq_one_letter_code
_entity_poly.pdbx_strand_id
1 'polypeptide(L)'
;AQQQREIDYESVFIEGEKDSLNYMRSIFDDWQATGITSVLHEKRGGYANNVESMRGLADKATSQGVHIESGVAVTGFRRDGGGAVNAVETDRGVIECDYVVVGVGPWIKSIWEMLELPKVIDIRGPDGTLHKDVPMWVFWSLQEGTLGVDPDLQKTNDGNFPPVIHVDSDATLYSDKDGSLITDKLWGIYYKPDFHFGGVQGGAAPYRIETDPDDVKVDPYGPESPDYIVGKNFANMWCSALAHCQKRFEGKLSLFKQEPSGGIGAFTPDNFPVFDVFRENCYVIADSNHGYKMLGVGKLVASEIVGQRSGLLDPFRFSRYAQGKLHPTSHSPFPWS
;
A
#
# COMPACT_ATOMS: atom_id res chain seq x y z
N ALA A 1 -3.90 -2.62 18.94
CA ALA A 1 -3.71 -2.24 20.36
C ALA A 1 -2.88 -3.25 21.17
N GLN A 2 -3.34 -4.50 21.39
CA GLN A 2 -2.59 -5.46 22.20
C GLN A 2 -1.16 -5.73 21.67
N GLN A 3 -1.04 -6.07 20.38
CA GLN A 3 0.26 -6.33 19.73
C GLN A 3 1.20 -5.12 19.80
N GLN A 4 0.68 -3.89 19.69
CA GLN A 4 1.48 -2.66 19.84
C GLN A 4 1.99 -2.49 21.27
N ARG A 5 1.18 -2.83 22.29
CA ARG A 5 1.63 -2.82 23.69
C ARG A 5 2.70 -3.88 23.97
N GLU A 6 2.61 -5.05 23.34
CA GLU A 6 3.60 -6.13 23.52
C GLU A 6 5.00 -5.75 23.00
N ILE A 7 5.10 -4.74 22.13
CA ILE A 7 6.37 -4.22 21.60
C ILE A 7 6.68 -2.78 22.06
N ASP A 8 5.99 -2.30 23.11
CA ASP A 8 6.11 -0.93 23.64
C ASP A 8 5.95 0.18 22.58
N TYR A 9 5.10 -0.05 21.58
CA TYR A 9 4.79 0.94 20.56
C TYR A 9 3.77 1.96 21.05
N GLU A 10 4.19 3.22 21.12
CA GLU A 10 3.42 4.33 21.67
C GLU A 10 2.11 4.54 20.89
N SER A 11 0.99 4.16 21.50
CA SER A 11 -0.34 4.19 20.93
C SER A 11 -1.39 4.29 22.03
N VAL A 12 -2.58 4.81 21.68
CA VAL A 12 -3.76 4.74 22.55
C VAL A 12 -4.90 4.08 21.80
N PHE A 13 -5.70 3.30 22.52
CA PHE A 13 -6.93 2.71 22.01
C PHE A 13 -8.10 3.25 22.84
N ILE A 14 -9.04 3.90 22.16
CA ILE A 14 -10.24 4.48 22.74
C ILE A 14 -11.42 3.66 22.22
N GLU A 15 -12.33 3.30 23.12
CA GLU A 15 -13.49 2.47 22.82
C GLU A 15 -14.76 3.13 23.37
N GLY A 16 -15.86 3.02 22.63
CA GLY A 16 -17.12 3.68 22.91
C GLY A 16 -17.32 4.94 22.07
N GLU A 17 -18.54 5.15 21.58
CA GLU A 17 -18.88 6.25 20.68
C GLU A 17 -18.59 7.63 21.28
N LYS A 18 -19.04 7.86 22.52
CA LYS A 18 -18.83 9.12 23.23
C LYS A 18 -17.35 9.43 23.44
N ASP A 19 -16.57 8.44 23.87
CA ASP A 19 -15.16 8.64 24.20
C ASP A 19 -14.32 8.79 22.94
N SER A 20 -14.65 8.05 21.87
CA SER A 20 -14.07 8.22 20.54
C SER A 20 -14.34 9.62 19.99
N LEU A 21 -15.59 10.11 20.08
CA LEU A 21 -15.95 11.46 19.67
C LEU A 21 -15.19 12.54 20.48
N ASN A 22 -15.14 12.40 21.80
CA ASN A 22 -14.40 13.33 22.66
C ASN A 22 -12.90 13.33 22.33
N TYR A 23 -12.33 12.15 22.08
CA TYR A 23 -10.93 12.00 21.72
C TYR A 23 -10.63 12.64 20.37
N MET A 24 -11.43 12.36 19.34
CA MET A 24 -11.25 13.01 18.03
C MET A 24 -11.41 14.52 18.13
N ARG A 25 -12.38 15.02 18.91
CA ARG A 25 -12.56 16.46 19.15
C ARG A 25 -11.44 17.12 19.94
N SER A 26 -10.70 16.36 20.74
CA SER A 26 -9.49 16.86 21.37
C SER A 26 -8.37 17.16 20.36
N ILE A 27 -8.39 16.49 19.20
CA ILE A 27 -7.43 16.67 18.09
C ILE A 27 -7.97 17.65 17.04
N PHE A 28 -9.25 17.51 16.67
CA PHE A 28 -9.95 18.32 15.65
C PHE A 28 -11.31 18.76 16.21
N ASP A 29 -11.42 20.01 16.65
CA ASP A 29 -12.63 20.62 17.20
C ASP A 29 -13.84 20.52 16.27
N ASP A 30 -13.58 20.49 14.96
CA ASP A 30 -14.53 20.38 13.87
C ASP A 30 -14.85 18.94 13.45
N TRP A 31 -14.39 17.93 14.21
CA TRP A 31 -14.75 16.54 13.99
C TRP A 31 -16.26 16.32 14.17
N GLN A 32 -16.87 15.71 13.15
CA GLN A 32 -18.31 15.49 13.06
C GLN A 32 -18.73 14.10 12.55
N ALA A 33 -17.78 13.18 12.32
CA ALA A 33 -18.11 11.80 11.96
C ALA A 33 -19.00 11.17 13.04
N THR A 34 -20.06 10.49 12.62
CA THR A 34 -21.00 9.79 13.49
C THR A 34 -20.73 8.29 13.50
N GLY A 35 -21.11 7.58 14.57
CA GLY A 35 -21.00 6.11 14.61
C GLY A 35 -19.58 5.56 14.83
N ILE A 36 -18.58 6.43 15.04
CA ILE A 36 -17.22 5.99 15.36
C ILE A 36 -17.18 5.44 16.78
N THR A 37 -17.03 4.13 16.93
CA THR A 37 -17.01 3.43 18.22
C THR A 37 -15.61 3.10 18.73
N SER A 38 -14.59 3.19 17.88
CA SER A 38 -13.22 2.82 18.23
C SER A 38 -12.22 3.76 17.55
N VAL A 39 -11.18 4.15 18.27
CA VAL A 39 -10.04 4.90 17.72
C VAL A 39 -8.74 4.25 18.19
N LEU A 40 -7.90 3.84 17.24
CA LEU A 40 -6.50 3.49 17.49
C LEU A 40 -5.61 4.63 16.98
N HIS A 41 -4.95 5.34 17.88
CA HIS A 41 -4.05 6.45 17.51
C HIS A 41 -2.60 6.07 17.86
N GLU A 42 -1.83 5.76 16.82
CA GLU A 42 -0.38 5.58 16.85
C GLU A 42 0.36 6.91 16.93
N LYS A 43 1.17 7.13 17.97
CA LYS A 43 1.83 8.44 18.19
C LYS A 43 3.06 8.67 17.32
N ARG A 44 3.63 7.59 16.78
CA ARG A 44 4.86 7.61 15.98
C ARG A 44 4.61 7.49 14.47
N GLY A 45 3.39 7.14 14.08
CA GLY A 45 2.97 7.03 12.69
C GLY A 45 2.85 8.40 12.03
N GLY A 46 2.93 8.43 10.70
CA GLY A 46 2.84 9.68 9.96
C GLY A 46 3.00 9.47 8.46
N TYR A 47 3.42 10.54 7.79
CA TYR A 47 3.62 10.57 6.35
C TYR A 47 4.93 11.27 6.01
N ALA A 48 5.45 11.00 4.83
CA ALA A 48 6.66 11.62 4.31
C ALA A 48 6.53 11.78 2.79
N ASN A 49 7.24 12.76 2.23
CA ASN A 49 7.31 12.93 0.78
C ASN A 49 8.07 11.74 0.17
N ASN A 50 7.37 10.91 -0.58
CA ASN A 50 7.90 9.68 -1.16
C ASN A 50 8.95 9.94 -2.24
N VAL A 51 8.72 10.90 -3.12
CA VAL A 51 9.66 11.27 -4.19
C VAL A 51 10.99 11.75 -3.62
N GLU A 52 10.95 12.69 -2.69
CA GLU A 52 12.17 13.23 -2.06
C GLU A 52 12.88 12.18 -1.20
N SER A 53 12.12 11.31 -0.52
CA SER A 53 12.71 10.19 0.24
C SER A 53 13.44 9.21 -0.69
N MET A 54 12.88 8.87 -1.84
CA MET A 54 13.52 7.96 -2.80
C MET A 54 14.75 8.59 -3.44
N ARG A 55 14.71 9.87 -3.80
CA ARG A 55 15.88 10.63 -4.29
C ARG A 55 17.00 10.64 -3.25
N GLY A 56 16.69 10.96 -2.00
CA GLY A 56 17.68 10.96 -0.92
C GLY A 56 18.28 9.57 -0.64
N LEU A 57 17.53 8.48 -0.82
CA LEU A 57 18.06 7.12 -0.73
C LEU A 57 18.97 6.78 -1.93
N ALA A 58 18.58 7.17 -3.14
CA ALA A 58 19.41 7.00 -4.34
C ALA A 58 20.74 7.76 -4.23
N ASP A 59 20.71 9.00 -3.74
CA ASP A 59 21.92 9.81 -3.50
C ASP A 59 22.85 9.14 -2.47
N LYS A 60 22.27 8.59 -1.39
CA LYS A 60 23.05 7.81 -0.41
C LYS A 60 23.68 6.57 -1.05
N ALA A 61 22.92 5.81 -1.83
CA ALA A 61 23.43 4.61 -2.50
C ALA A 61 24.56 4.95 -3.48
N THR A 62 24.36 5.93 -4.35
CA THR A 62 25.37 6.38 -5.33
C THR A 62 26.61 6.94 -4.67
N SER A 63 26.48 7.65 -3.53
CA SER A 63 27.63 8.09 -2.73
C SER A 63 28.50 6.94 -2.18
N GLN A 64 27.94 5.73 -2.10
CA GLN A 64 28.63 4.51 -1.71
C GLN A 64 29.10 3.68 -2.92
N GLY A 65 29.02 4.23 -4.13
CA GLY A 65 29.48 3.58 -5.37
C GLY A 65 28.43 2.69 -6.06
N VAL A 66 27.16 2.73 -5.63
CA VAL A 66 26.09 2.04 -6.37
C VAL A 66 25.84 2.74 -7.70
N HIS A 67 25.81 1.97 -8.78
CA HIS A 67 25.41 2.45 -10.10
C HIS A 67 23.90 2.27 -10.28
N ILE A 68 23.20 3.35 -10.65
CA ILE A 68 21.77 3.33 -10.93
C ILE A 68 21.58 3.61 -12.42
N GLU A 69 21.02 2.65 -13.14
CA GLU A 69 20.68 2.78 -14.56
C GLU A 69 19.15 2.80 -14.73
N SER A 70 18.64 3.83 -15.39
CA SER A 70 17.21 4.00 -15.66
C SER A 70 16.90 3.83 -17.15
N GLY A 71 15.63 3.52 -17.45
CA GLY A 71 15.19 3.23 -18.82
C GLY A 71 15.80 1.95 -19.39
N VAL A 72 16.15 0.99 -18.52
CA VAL A 72 16.61 -0.35 -18.86
C VAL A 72 15.53 -1.33 -18.41
N ALA A 73 14.92 -2.04 -19.35
CA ALA A 73 13.87 -3.00 -19.07
C ALA A 73 14.47 -4.40 -18.94
N VAL A 74 14.18 -5.11 -17.85
CA VAL A 74 14.50 -6.53 -17.71
C VAL A 74 13.55 -7.35 -18.59
N THR A 75 14.11 -8.24 -19.39
CA THR A 75 13.38 -9.08 -20.35
C THR A 75 13.51 -10.57 -20.04
N GLY A 76 14.45 -10.96 -19.18
CA GLY A 76 14.65 -12.35 -18.79
C GLY A 76 15.83 -12.57 -17.84
N PHE A 77 16.08 -13.83 -17.49
CA PHE A 77 17.20 -14.26 -16.66
C PHE A 77 17.89 -15.47 -17.28
N ARG A 78 19.22 -15.45 -17.30
CA ARG A 78 20.03 -16.63 -17.57
C ARG A 78 20.33 -17.35 -16.26
N ARG A 79 20.31 -18.68 -16.33
CA ARG A 79 20.59 -19.56 -15.20
C ARG A 79 21.66 -20.55 -15.55
N ASP A 80 22.42 -20.97 -14.55
CA ASP A 80 23.38 -22.07 -14.68
C ASP A 80 22.68 -23.45 -14.61
N GLY A 81 23.48 -24.52 -14.64
CA GLY A 81 22.96 -25.89 -14.56
C GLY A 81 22.31 -26.26 -13.23
N GLY A 82 22.58 -25.52 -12.14
CA GLY A 82 21.92 -25.67 -10.84
C GLY A 82 20.59 -24.92 -10.77
N GLY A 83 20.40 -23.95 -11.65
CA GLY A 83 19.21 -23.10 -11.70
C GLY A 83 19.42 -21.73 -11.04
N ALA A 84 20.63 -21.43 -10.56
CA ALA A 84 21.01 -20.13 -10.04
C ALA A 84 21.13 -19.10 -11.17
N VAL A 85 20.67 -17.88 -10.94
CA VAL A 85 20.75 -16.79 -11.92
C VAL A 85 22.20 -16.34 -12.07
N ASN A 86 22.72 -16.31 -13.30
CA ASN A 86 24.09 -15.84 -13.58
C ASN A 86 24.13 -14.57 -14.45
N ALA A 87 23.00 -14.18 -15.04
CA ALA A 87 22.86 -12.91 -15.73
C ALA A 87 21.40 -12.45 -15.82
N VAL A 88 21.21 -11.13 -15.86
CA VAL A 88 19.95 -10.46 -16.18
C VAL A 88 19.97 -10.06 -17.66
N GLU A 89 18.95 -10.45 -18.40
CA GLU A 89 18.75 -10.02 -19.78
C GLU A 89 17.91 -8.75 -19.79
N THR A 90 18.34 -7.76 -20.58
CA THR A 90 17.67 -6.47 -20.71
C THR A 90 17.49 -6.07 -22.16
N ASP A 91 16.68 -5.04 -22.40
CA ASP A 91 16.54 -4.39 -23.72
C ASP A 91 17.81 -3.66 -24.18
N ARG A 92 18.83 -3.54 -23.32
CA ARG A 92 20.14 -2.92 -23.63
C ARG A 92 21.31 -3.87 -23.58
N GLY A 93 21.07 -5.17 -23.46
CA GLY A 93 22.10 -6.21 -23.39
C GLY A 93 22.01 -7.04 -22.12
N VAL A 94 23.09 -7.77 -21.84
CA VAL A 94 23.14 -8.75 -20.75
C VAL A 94 24.04 -8.21 -19.66
N ILE A 95 23.61 -8.33 -18.41
CA ILE A 95 24.37 -7.96 -17.22
C ILE A 95 24.66 -9.22 -16.43
N GLU A 96 25.91 -9.66 -16.38
CA GLU A 96 26.34 -10.79 -15.55
C GLU A 96 26.28 -10.43 -14.06
N CYS A 97 25.84 -11.36 -13.22
CA CYS A 97 25.67 -11.11 -11.79
C CYS A 97 25.73 -12.41 -10.97
N ASP A 98 26.24 -12.31 -9.74
CA ASP A 98 26.25 -13.43 -8.78
C ASP A 98 24.97 -13.51 -7.93
N TYR A 99 24.19 -12.42 -7.88
CA TYR A 99 23.00 -12.32 -7.06
C TYR A 99 22.02 -11.27 -7.63
N VAL A 100 20.72 -11.53 -7.52
CA VAL A 100 19.66 -10.63 -7.98
C VAL A 100 18.73 -10.28 -6.83
N VAL A 101 18.33 -9.01 -6.73
CA VAL A 101 17.25 -8.56 -5.84
C VAL A 101 16.15 -7.93 -6.69
N VAL A 102 14.95 -8.50 -6.60
CA VAL A 102 13.77 -8.05 -7.34
C VAL A 102 12.88 -7.22 -6.42
N GLY A 103 12.67 -5.95 -6.76
CA GLY A 103 11.75 -5.04 -6.06
C GLY A 103 11.03 -4.13 -7.04
N VAL A 104 10.13 -4.71 -7.84
CA VAL A 104 9.55 -4.07 -9.04
C VAL A 104 8.07 -3.71 -8.89
N GLY A 105 7.55 -3.60 -7.66
CA GLY A 105 6.16 -3.20 -7.40
C GLY A 105 5.13 -3.99 -8.24
N PRO A 106 4.21 -3.34 -8.98
CA PRO A 106 3.14 -4.03 -9.71
C PRO A 106 3.62 -4.89 -10.89
N TRP A 107 4.84 -4.71 -11.39
CA TRP A 107 5.42 -5.56 -12.43
C TRP A 107 5.93 -6.91 -11.90
N ILE A 108 5.76 -7.20 -10.61
CA ILE A 108 6.28 -8.42 -9.98
C ILE A 108 5.77 -9.70 -10.64
N LYS A 109 4.53 -9.71 -11.17
CA LYS A 109 4.01 -10.85 -11.92
C LYS A 109 4.90 -11.21 -13.10
N SER A 110 5.30 -10.23 -13.91
CA SER A 110 6.11 -10.47 -15.11
C SER A 110 7.48 -11.02 -14.75
N ILE A 111 8.13 -10.47 -13.71
CA ILE A 111 9.41 -10.99 -13.22
C ILE A 111 9.26 -12.40 -12.63
N TRP A 112 8.17 -12.67 -11.90
CA TRP A 112 7.86 -13.99 -11.35
C TRP A 112 7.72 -15.05 -12.46
N GLU A 113 7.09 -14.71 -13.58
CA GLU A 113 6.98 -15.57 -14.76
C GLU A 113 8.32 -15.77 -15.46
N MET A 114 9.15 -14.72 -15.61
CA MET A 114 10.52 -14.84 -16.15
C MET A 114 11.41 -15.76 -15.29
N LEU A 115 11.15 -15.84 -13.99
CA LEU A 115 11.79 -16.78 -13.09
C LEU A 115 11.16 -18.19 -13.14
N GLU A 116 10.17 -18.42 -13.99
CA GLU A 116 9.40 -19.67 -14.15
C GLU A 116 8.78 -20.15 -12.83
N LEU A 117 8.36 -19.22 -11.98
CA LEU A 117 7.71 -19.51 -10.71
C LEU A 117 6.21 -19.77 -10.93
N PRO A 118 5.55 -20.54 -10.03
CA PRO A 118 4.19 -21.01 -10.27
C PRO A 118 3.18 -19.85 -10.31
N LYS A 119 2.31 -19.84 -11.32
CA LYS A 119 1.22 -18.85 -11.48
C LYS A 119 0.09 -19.03 -10.46
N VAL A 120 -0.14 -20.28 -10.04
CA VAL A 120 -1.10 -20.67 -9.02
C VAL A 120 -0.39 -21.47 -7.94
N ILE A 121 -0.83 -21.34 -6.71
CA ILE A 121 -0.26 -22.02 -5.55
C ILE A 121 -1.34 -22.71 -4.73
N ASP A 122 -0.94 -23.74 -4.00
CA ASP A 122 -1.79 -24.34 -2.98
C ASP A 122 -1.58 -23.61 -1.65
N ILE A 123 -2.68 -23.28 -0.97
CA ILE A 123 -2.68 -22.59 0.31
C ILE A 123 -3.35 -23.47 1.36
N ARG A 124 -2.63 -23.76 2.44
CA ARG A 124 -3.20 -24.41 3.62
C ARG A 124 -3.85 -23.36 4.51
N GLY A 125 -5.16 -23.47 4.73
CA GLY A 125 -5.89 -22.64 5.66
C GLY A 125 -5.51 -22.92 7.13
N PRO A 126 -5.78 -22.00 8.06
CA PRO A 126 -5.54 -22.21 9.49
C PRO A 126 -6.32 -23.40 10.08
N ASP A 127 -7.43 -23.78 9.45
CA ASP A 127 -8.25 -24.95 9.77
C ASP A 127 -7.67 -26.27 9.20
N GLY A 128 -6.57 -26.20 8.45
CA GLY A 128 -5.93 -27.32 7.78
C GLY A 128 -6.49 -27.63 6.39
N THR A 129 -7.55 -26.95 5.94
CA THR A 129 -8.14 -27.11 4.61
C THR A 129 -7.13 -26.70 3.54
N LEU A 130 -7.01 -27.49 2.47
CA LEU A 130 -6.15 -27.17 1.33
C LEU A 130 -6.96 -26.47 0.24
N HIS A 131 -6.68 -25.19 0.02
CA HIS A 131 -7.20 -24.42 -1.10
C HIS A 131 -6.25 -24.59 -2.28
N LYS A 132 -6.71 -25.22 -3.35
CA LYS A 132 -5.90 -25.51 -4.52
C LYS A 132 -6.03 -24.43 -5.59
N ASP A 133 -4.99 -24.33 -6.41
CA ASP A 133 -4.98 -23.51 -7.63
C ASP A 133 -5.31 -22.03 -7.36
N VAL A 134 -4.84 -21.48 -6.23
CA VAL A 134 -5.05 -20.08 -5.86
C VAL A 134 -4.11 -19.20 -6.70
N PRO A 135 -4.60 -18.19 -7.44
CA PRO A 135 -3.73 -17.28 -8.19
C PRO A 135 -2.70 -16.61 -7.29
N MET A 136 -1.43 -16.63 -7.71
CA MET A 136 -0.35 -15.99 -6.95
C MET A 136 -0.49 -14.46 -6.89
N TRP A 137 -1.07 -13.86 -7.94
CA TRP A 137 -1.19 -12.42 -8.08
C TRP A 137 -2.64 -12.00 -8.25
N VAL A 138 -3.06 -11.06 -7.43
CA VAL A 138 -4.33 -10.34 -7.57
C VAL A 138 -4.03 -8.86 -7.75
N PHE A 139 -4.59 -8.25 -8.79
CA PHE A 139 -4.42 -6.83 -9.02
C PHE A 139 -5.56 -6.02 -8.44
N TRP A 140 -5.22 -4.85 -7.90
CA TRP A 140 -6.18 -3.91 -7.35
C TRP A 140 -5.94 -2.50 -7.92
N SER A 141 -7.02 -1.86 -8.33
CA SER A 141 -7.04 -0.45 -8.76
C SER A 141 -7.10 0.45 -7.54
N LEU A 142 -6.00 1.15 -7.27
CA LEU A 142 -5.81 2.05 -6.14
C LEU A 142 -6.60 3.34 -6.37
N GLN A 143 -7.41 3.72 -5.38
CA GLN A 143 -8.29 4.88 -5.46
C GLN A 143 -7.70 6.04 -4.66
N GLU A 144 -7.00 6.95 -5.33
CA GLU A 144 -6.30 8.08 -4.69
C GLU A 144 -6.49 9.38 -5.45
N GLY A 145 -6.51 10.50 -4.73
CA GLY A 145 -6.59 11.83 -5.31
C GLY A 145 -6.27 12.94 -4.32
N THR A 146 -6.37 14.18 -4.81
CA THR A 146 -5.99 15.39 -4.06
C THR A 146 -7.09 16.43 -4.09
N LEU A 147 -7.52 16.86 -2.92
CA LEU A 147 -8.33 18.06 -2.74
C LEU A 147 -7.40 19.29 -2.74
N GLY A 148 -7.56 20.18 -3.73
CA GLY A 148 -6.74 21.37 -3.94
C GLY A 148 -7.07 22.52 -2.99
N VAL A 149 -6.79 22.31 -1.70
CA VAL A 149 -6.85 23.32 -0.64
C VAL A 149 -5.44 23.76 -0.25
N ASP A 150 -5.32 24.77 0.61
CA ASP A 150 -4.05 25.04 1.28
C ASP A 150 -3.66 23.79 2.12
N PRO A 151 -2.45 23.20 1.93
CA PRO A 151 -1.99 22.10 2.77
C PRO A 151 -2.02 22.42 4.28
N ASP A 152 -1.89 23.69 4.66
CA ASP A 152 -1.99 24.14 6.05
C ASP A 152 -3.43 24.16 6.61
N LEU A 153 -4.46 23.90 5.79
CA LEU A 153 -5.86 23.83 6.23
C LEU A 153 -6.11 22.70 7.23
N GLN A 154 -5.46 21.55 7.04
CA GLN A 154 -5.67 20.36 7.84
C GLN A 154 -4.63 20.29 8.95
N LYS A 155 -4.95 20.92 10.08
CA LYS A 155 -4.15 20.99 11.32
C LYS A 155 -4.97 20.58 12.53
N THR A 156 -4.27 20.12 13.56
CA THR A 156 -4.82 19.87 14.89
C THR A 156 -5.20 21.18 15.59
N ASN A 157 -5.98 21.08 16.68
CA ASN A 157 -6.45 22.22 17.47
C ASN A 157 -5.34 23.16 17.99
N ASP A 158 -4.14 22.61 18.21
CA ASP A 158 -2.95 23.34 18.65
C ASP A 158 -2.08 23.86 17.48
N GLY A 159 -2.53 23.69 16.23
CA GLY A 159 -1.84 24.19 15.04
C GLY A 159 -0.71 23.29 14.53
N ASN A 160 -0.54 22.10 15.10
CA ASN A 160 0.45 21.12 14.64
C ASN A 160 -0.03 20.35 13.41
N PHE A 161 0.91 19.64 12.77
CA PHE A 161 0.56 18.69 11.73
C PHE A 161 -0.22 17.51 12.30
N PRO A 162 -1.28 17.08 11.62
CA PRO A 162 -2.16 16.02 12.07
C PRO A 162 -1.52 14.63 11.87
N PRO A 163 -1.99 13.61 12.59
CA PRO A 163 -1.77 12.23 12.17
C PRO A 163 -2.44 11.98 10.80
N VAL A 164 -2.03 10.92 10.11
CA VAL A 164 -2.82 10.39 8.99
C VAL A 164 -4.14 9.89 9.55
N ILE A 165 -5.26 10.29 8.94
CA ILE A 165 -6.58 9.86 9.37
C ILE A 165 -7.01 8.71 8.48
N HIS A 166 -7.43 7.61 9.10
CA HIS A 166 -8.14 6.51 8.49
C HIS A 166 -9.52 6.41 9.14
N VAL A 167 -10.57 6.32 8.33
CA VAL A 167 -11.94 6.18 8.80
C VAL A 167 -12.58 5.04 8.04
N ASP A 168 -13.09 4.08 8.79
CA ASP A 168 -13.96 3.02 8.32
C ASP A 168 -15.34 3.25 8.96
N SER A 169 -16.40 3.28 8.15
CA SER A 169 -17.74 3.67 8.62
C SER A 169 -18.83 2.85 7.93
N ASP A 170 -19.86 2.49 8.70
CA ASP A 170 -21.13 1.95 8.23
C ASP A 170 -22.24 3.01 8.16
N ALA A 171 -21.95 4.26 8.53
CA ALA A 171 -22.91 5.35 8.42
C ALA A 171 -23.26 5.61 6.96
N THR A 172 -24.53 5.92 6.68
CA THR A 172 -24.94 6.30 5.33
C THR A 172 -24.19 7.55 4.87
N LEU A 173 -23.56 7.47 3.70
CA LEU A 173 -22.82 8.57 3.10
C LEU A 173 -23.70 9.31 2.10
N TYR A 174 -23.88 10.61 2.32
CA TYR A 174 -24.57 11.52 1.42
C TYR A 174 -23.58 12.46 0.74
N SER A 175 -23.91 12.86 -0.48
CA SER A 175 -23.18 13.83 -1.27
C SER A 175 -23.21 15.20 -0.59
N ASP A 176 -22.05 15.74 -0.25
CA ASP A 176 -21.89 17.10 0.28
C ASP A 176 -22.33 18.18 -0.75
N LYS A 177 -22.36 17.81 -2.03
CA LYS A 177 -22.76 18.71 -3.12
C LYS A 177 -24.27 18.96 -3.19
N ASP A 178 -25.08 17.91 -3.01
CA ASP A 178 -26.52 17.94 -3.32
C ASP A 178 -27.40 17.08 -2.41
N GLY A 179 -26.83 16.42 -1.40
CA GLY A 179 -27.54 15.57 -0.46
C GLY A 179 -27.99 14.21 -1.02
N SER A 180 -27.60 13.85 -2.25
CA SER A 180 -27.92 12.55 -2.83
C SER A 180 -27.22 11.41 -2.08
N LEU A 181 -27.84 10.22 -2.05
CA LEU A 181 -27.23 9.02 -1.47
C LEU A 181 -26.02 8.60 -2.31
N ILE A 182 -24.85 8.46 -1.68
CA ILE A 182 -23.66 7.86 -2.29
C ILE A 182 -23.62 6.37 -1.98
N THR A 183 -23.74 5.99 -0.71
CA THR A 183 -23.74 4.59 -0.26
C THR A 183 -24.40 4.44 1.10
N ASP A 184 -25.10 3.32 1.29
CA ASP A 184 -25.62 2.81 2.57
C ASP A 184 -24.86 1.56 3.05
N LYS A 185 -23.76 1.21 2.36
CA LYS A 185 -22.83 0.13 2.71
C LYS A 185 -21.57 0.69 3.35
N LEU A 186 -20.78 -0.20 3.97
CA LEU A 186 -19.44 0.10 4.50
C LEU A 186 -18.60 0.88 3.49
N TRP A 187 -17.98 1.95 3.95
CA TRP A 187 -17.02 2.74 3.20
C TRP A 187 -15.85 3.12 4.10
N GLY A 188 -14.71 3.40 3.47
CA GLY A 188 -13.53 3.80 4.20
C GLY A 188 -12.67 4.75 3.37
N ILE A 189 -12.08 5.72 4.04
CA ILE A 189 -11.15 6.67 3.46
C ILE A 189 -9.92 6.82 4.33
N TYR A 190 -8.83 7.27 3.73
CA TYR A 190 -7.74 7.87 4.45
C TYR A 190 -7.39 9.23 3.85
N TYR A 191 -6.81 10.11 4.65
CA TYR A 191 -6.35 11.42 4.19
C TYR A 191 -5.29 12.02 5.10
N LYS A 192 -4.46 12.87 4.48
CA LYS A 192 -3.38 13.62 5.12
C LYS A 192 -3.12 14.93 4.37
N PRO A 193 -2.53 15.94 5.01
CA PRO A 193 -1.92 17.04 4.28
C PRO A 193 -0.86 16.53 3.30
N ASP A 194 -0.74 17.19 2.15
CA ASP A 194 0.32 16.93 1.19
C ASP A 194 0.82 18.24 0.56
N PHE A 195 2.06 18.59 0.90
CA PHE A 195 2.73 19.79 0.40
C PHE A 195 3.28 19.62 -1.02
N HIS A 196 3.56 18.39 -1.43
CA HIS A 196 4.09 18.10 -2.77
C HIS A 196 2.98 18.18 -3.80
N PHE A 197 1.86 17.47 -3.54
CA PHE A 197 0.67 17.54 -4.37
C PHE A 197 -0.17 18.78 -4.09
N GLY A 198 0.11 19.56 -3.05
CA GLY A 198 -0.54 20.86 -2.79
C GLY A 198 -2.00 20.73 -2.42
N GLY A 199 -2.28 20.11 -1.26
CA GLY A 199 -3.56 20.17 -0.57
C GLY A 199 -3.73 19.07 0.46
N VAL A 200 -4.89 18.41 0.44
CA VAL A 200 -5.14 17.18 1.21
C VAL A 200 -5.18 16.02 0.23
N GLN A 201 -4.28 15.06 0.41
CA GLN A 201 -4.22 13.85 -0.40
C GLN A 201 -4.77 12.68 0.40
N GLY A 202 -5.41 11.75 -0.29
CA GLY A 202 -5.72 10.46 0.28
C GLY A 202 -6.45 9.57 -0.69
N GLY A 203 -7.11 8.56 -0.13
CA GLY A 203 -7.73 7.53 -0.94
C GLY A 203 -8.88 6.84 -0.23
N ALA A 204 -9.44 5.87 -0.94
CA ALA A 204 -10.50 4.99 -0.43
C ALA A 204 -10.11 3.54 -0.67
N ALA A 205 -11.01 2.63 -0.29
CA ALA A 205 -10.88 1.21 -0.61
C ALA A 205 -10.55 1.00 -2.10
N PRO A 206 -9.51 0.21 -2.42
CA PRO A 206 -9.20 -0.11 -3.80
C PRO A 206 -10.25 -1.06 -4.38
N TYR A 207 -10.35 -1.10 -5.70
CA TYR A 207 -11.22 -2.05 -6.39
C TYR A 207 -10.41 -3.25 -6.88
N ARG A 208 -10.90 -4.46 -6.56
CA ARG A 208 -10.33 -5.67 -7.13
C ARG A 208 -10.54 -5.65 -8.63
N ILE A 209 -9.49 -5.90 -9.40
CA ILE A 209 -9.58 -6.03 -10.85
C ILE A 209 -10.05 -7.47 -11.15
N GLU A 210 -11.17 -7.60 -11.83
CA GLU A 210 -11.77 -8.90 -12.20
C GLU A 210 -11.15 -9.51 -13.45
N THR A 211 -10.44 -8.71 -14.25
CA THR A 211 -9.65 -9.17 -15.39
C THR A 211 -8.65 -10.22 -14.95
N ASP A 212 -8.47 -11.27 -15.77
CA ASP A 212 -7.45 -12.29 -15.52
C ASP A 212 -6.08 -11.60 -15.33
N PRO A 213 -5.31 -11.95 -14.28
CA PRO A 213 -3.99 -11.37 -14.07
C PRO A 213 -3.05 -11.44 -15.28
N ASP A 214 -3.20 -12.42 -16.17
CA ASP A 214 -2.44 -12.52 -17.43
C ASP A 214 -2.81 -11.45 -18.46
N ASP A 215 -4.03 -10.91 -18.40
CA ASP A 215 -4.56 -9.89 -19.32
C ASP A 215 -4.51 -8.47 -18.74
N VAL A 216 -4.11 -8.31 -17.47
CA VAL A 216 -3.96 -7.00 -16.81
C VAL A 216 -2.78 -6.22 -17.40
N LYS A 217 -3.02 -4.95 -17.74
CA LYS A 217 -2.01 -4.05 -18.32
C LYS A 217 -1.47 -3.09 -17.28
N VAL A 218 -0.36 -3.42 -16.64
CA VAL A 218 0.29 -2.49 -15.69
C VAL A 218 0.75 -1.20 -16.39
N ASP A 219 1.23 -1.32 -17.63
CA ASP A 219 1.66 -0.18 -18.45
C ASP A 219 0.58 0.31 -19.45
N PRO A 220 0.51 1.63 -19.69
CA PRO A 220 1.25 2.69 -19.00
C PRO A 220 0.80 2.85 -17.53
N TYR A 221 1.76 3.11 -16.64
CA TYR A 221 1.52 3.10 -15.19
C TYR A 221 1.12 4.47 -14.61
N GLY A 222 0.41 4.44 -13.49
CA GLY A 222 0.07 5.63 -12.71
C GLY A 222 -0.82 6.61 -13.50
N PRO A 223 -0.54 7.93 -13.48
CA PRO A 223 -1.34 8.93 -14.19
C PRO A 223 -1.45 8.74 -15.70
N GLU A 224 -0.54 7.98 -16.32
CA GLU A 224 -0.59 7.68 -17.75
C GLU A 224 -1.54 6.51 -18.07
N SER A 225 -1.97 5.76 -17.06
CA SER A 225 -2.91 4.65 -17.22
C SER A 225 -4.29 5.16 -17.65
N PRO A 226 -4.91 4.57 -18.68
CA PRO A 226 -6.30 4.87 -19.02
C PRO A 226 -7.31 4.15 -18.11
N ASP A 227 -6.88 3.09 -17.42
CA ASP A 227 -7.77 2.12 -16.77
C ASP A 227 -7.80 2.26 -15.24
N TYR A 228 -6.68 2.66 -14.64
CA TYR A 228 -6.50 2.65 -13.18
C TYR A 228 -6.38 4.06 -12.59
N ILE A 229 -7.26 4.94 -13.06
CA ILE A 229 -7.37 6.32 -12.59
C ILE A 229 -8.73 6.59 -11.96
N VAL A 230 -8.76 7.52 -11.01
CA VAL A 230 -9.99 7.90 -10.34
C VAL A 230 -10.84 8.84 -11.20
N GLY A 231 -12.16 8.70 -11.08
CA GLY A 231 -13.14 9.51 -11.80
C GLY A 231 -13.95 10.44 -10.90
N LYS A 232 -14.95 11.09 -11.51
CA LYS A 232 -15.87 12.01 -10.81
C LYS A 232 -16.63 11.35 -9.65
N ASN A 233 -16.92 10.06 -9.76
CA ASN A 233 -17.61 9.31 -8.70
C ASN A 233 -16.73 9.19 -7.45
N PHE A 234 -15.44 8.88 -7.62
CA PHE A 234 -14.47 8.89 -6.53
C PHE A 234 -14.35 10.29 -5.93
N ALA A 235 -14.17 11.33 -6.75
CA ALA A 235 -14.06 12.70 -6.27
C ALA A 235 -15.29 13.11 -5.41
N ASN A 236 -16.50 12.81 -5.88
CA ASN A 236 -17.73 13.08 -5.15
C ASN A 236 -17.80 12.30 -3.83
N MET A 237 -17.51 10.99 -3.88
CA MET A 237 -17.52 10.13 -2.70
C MET A 237 -16.50 10.58 -1.66
N TRP A 238 -15.24 10.72 -2.06
CA TRP A 238 -14.13 10.99 -1.16
C TRP A 238 -14.23 12.39 -0.55
N CYS A 239 -14.59 13.43 -1.32
CA CYS A 239 -14.79 14.76 -0.75
C CYS A 239 -16.01 14.82 0.20
N SER A 240 -17.09 14.09 -0.11
CA SER A 240 -18.25 14.00 0.78
C SER A 240 -17.91 13.25 2.06
N ALA A 241 -17.05 12.24 1.97
CA ALA A 241 -16.56 11.50 3.12
C ALA A 241 -15.61 12.36 3.99
N LEU A 242 -14.78 13.20 3.38
CA LEU A 242 -14.01 14.23 4.11
C LEU A 242 -14.94 15.18 4.88
N ALA A 243 -15.98 15.70 4.21
CA ALA A 243 -16.98 16.57 4.82
C ALA A 243 -17.76 15.86 5.94
N HIS A 244 -18.13 14.59 5.77
CA HIS A 244 -18.71 13.77 6.83
C HIS A 244 -17.79 13.68 8.06
N CYS A 245 -16.48 13.59 7.85
CA CYS A 245 -15.53 13.46 8.96
C CYS A 245 -15.26 14.79 9.68
N GLN A 246 -15.00 15.85 8.92
CA GLN A 246 -14.59 17.15 9.44
C GLN A 246 -15.28 18.29 8.69
N LYS A 247 -15.86 19.20 9.47
CA LYS A 247 -16.64 20.33 8.95
C LYS A 247 -15.83 21.23 8.00
N ARG A 248 -14.53 21.38 8.21
CA ARG A 248 -13.69 22.23 7.35
C ARG A 248 -13.63 21.78 5.89
N PHE A 249 -14.09 20.58 5.54
CA PHE A 249 -14.11 20.09 4.16
C PHE A 249 -15.48 20.25 3.46
N GLU A 250 -16.52 20.71 4.16
CA GLU A 250 -17.83 20.99 3.58
C GLU A 250 -17.74 22.00 2.42
N GLY A 251 -18.48 21.71 1.35
CA GLY A 251 -18.58 22.53 0.14
C GLY A 251 -17.31 22.60 -0.71
N LYS A 252 -16.32 21.72 -0.48
CA LYS A 252 -15.00 21.81 -1.16
C LYS A 252 -14.83 20.92 -2.37
N LEU A 253 -15.83 20.12 -2.76
CA LEU A 253 -15.74 19.24 -3.93
C LEU A 253 -15.25 19.95 -5.22
N SER A 254 -15.63 21.21 -5.42
CA SER A 254 -15.20 22.00 -6.60
C SER A 254 -13.69 22.27 -6.64
N LEU A 255 -12.98 22.11 -5.53
CA LEU A 255 -11.53 22.27 -5.41
C LEU A 255 -10.77 20.95 -5.65
N PHE A 256 -11.47 19.82 -5.86
CA PHE A 256 -10.81 18.57 -6.18
C PHE A 256 -10.02 18.68 -7.50
N LYS A 257 -8.76 18.24 -7.50
CA LYS A 257 -7.90 18.34 -8.68
C LYS A 257 -8.36 17.34 -9.74
N GLN A 258 -8.63 17.83 -10.95
CA GLN A 258 -9.08 17.00 -12.07
C GLN A 258 -7.90 16.48 -12.91
N GLU A 259 -6.87 15.97 -12.24
CA GLU A 259 -5.74 15.31 -12.87
C GLU A 259 -5.88 13.79 -12.74
N PRO A 260 -5.39 13.00 -13.72
CA PRO A 260 -5.34 11.55 -13.56
C PRO A 260 -4.55 11.18 -12.31
N SER A 261 -5.17 10.45 -11.40
CA SER A 261 -4.57 9.97 -10.16
C SER A 261 -5.12 8.59 -9.79
N GLY A 262 -4.41 7.86 -8.94
CA GLY A 262 -4.68 6.45 -8.67
C GLY A 262 -3.50 5.59 -9.10
N GLY A 263 -3.74 4.30 -9.31
CA GLY A 263 -2.72 3.38 -9.80
C GLY A 263 -3.17 1.94 -9.67
N ILE A 264 -2.22 1.02 -9.84
CA ILE A 264 -2.45 -0.41 -9.73
C ILE A 264 -1.41 -1.03 -8.80
N GLY A 265 -1.84 -1.95 -7.95
CA GLY A 265 -0.98 -2.76 -7.10
C GLY A 265 -1.13 -4.24 -7.42
N ALA A 266 -0.03 -4.99 -7.35
CA ALA A 266 -0.02 -6.46 -7.40
C ALA A 266 0.08 -7.00 -5.98
N PHE A 267 -0.83 -7.90 -5.61
CA PHE A 267 -0.94 -8.44 -4.26
C PHE A 267 -0.79 -9.94 -4.28
N THR A 268 -0.11 -10.43 -3.27
CA THR A 268 -0.04 -11.83 -2.92
C THR A 268 -1.41 -12.34 -2.42
N PRO A 269 -1.63 -13.65 -2.32
CA PRO A 269 -2.96 -14.21 -1.99
C PRO A 269 -3.52 -13.80 -0.63
N ASP A 270 -2.67 -13.49 0.33
CA ASP A 270 -3.06 -13.01 1.66
C ASP A 270 -2.89 -11.49 1.83
N ASN A 271 -2.56 -10.75 0.75
CA ASN A 271 -2.27 -9.31 0.73
C ASN A 271 -1.04 -8.87 1.55
N PHE A 272 -0.26 -9.80 2.10
CA PHE A 272 0.98 -9.51 2.82
C PHE A 272 2.22 -9.74 1.96
N PRO A 273 3.31 -8.98 2.16
CA PRO A 273 4.52 -9.15 1.39
C PRO A 273 5.07 -10.58 1.35
N VAL A 274 5.82 -10.91 0.30
CA VAL A 274 6.71 -12.07 0.25
C VAL A 274 8.15 -11.55 0.16
N PHE A 275 8.97 -11.95 1.14
CA PHE A 275 10.41 -11.69 1.16
C PHE A 275 11.14 -13.03 1.21
N ASP A 276 11.59 -13.53 0.07
CA ASP A 276 12.19 -14.87 0.01
C ASP A 276 13.22 -15.01 -1.11
N VAL A 277 14.02 -16.07 -1.01
CA VAL A 277 15.02 -16.41 -2.02
C VAL A 277 14.46 -17.49 -2.93
N PHE A 278 14.47 -17.21 -4.23
CA PHE A 278 14.11 -18.12 -5.31
C PHE A 278 15.34 -18.39 -6.16
N ARG A 279 15.34 -19.53 -6.86
CA ARG A 279 16.41 -19.90 -7.79
C ARG A 279 17.81 -19.74 -7.15
N GLU A 280 17.92 -20.13 -5.87
CA GLU A 280 19.15 -20.09 -5.05
C GLU A 280 19.73 -18.70 -4.72
N ASN A 281 19.68 -17.72 -5.64
CA ASN A 281 20.33 -16.42 -5.50
C ASN A 281 19.50 -15.22 -6.01
N CYS A 282 18.18 -15.40 -6.19
CA CYS A 282 17.26 -14.34 -6.58
C CYS A 282 16.32 -14.01 -5.43
N TYR A 283 16.63 -12.94 -4.69
CA TYR A 283 15.79 -12.47 -3.60
C TYR A 283 14.62 -11.66 -4.15
N VAL A 284 13.40 -12.09 -3.89
CA VAL A 284 12.18 -11.41 -4.31
C VAL A 284 11.58 -10.63 -3.14
N ILE A 285 11.37 -9.34 -3.38
CA ILE A 285 10.64 -8.40 -2.51
C ILE A 285 9.31 -8.08 -3.21
N ALA A 286 8.32 -8.96 -3.02
CA ALA A 286 6.95 -8.71 -3.47
C ALA A 286 6.21 -7.99 -2.34
N ASP A 287 5.99 -6.69 -2.49
CA ASP A 287 5.59 -5.82 -1.38
C ASP A 287 4.08 -5.77 -1.09
N SER A 288 3.25 -6.33 -1.97
CA SER A 288 1.78 -6.22 -1.91
C SER A 288 1.30 -4.77 -1.72
N ASN A 289 1.96 -3.81 -2.37
CA ASN A 289 1.68 -2.36 -2.25
C ASN A 289 1.91 -1.77 -0.84
N HIS A 290 2.71 -2.42 0.00
CA HIS A 290 3.14 -1.92 1.31
C HIS A 290 4.54 -1.26 1.27
N GLY A 291 5.17 -1.17 0.10
CA GLY A 291 6.60 -0.89 -0.04
C GLY A 291 7.10 0.37 0.65
N TYR A 292 6.39 1.50 0.51
CA TYR A 292 6.86 2.78 1.07
C TYR A 292 6.91 2.79 2.60
N LYS A 293 5.89 2.28 3.28
CA LYS A 293 5.90 2.18 4.76
C LYS A 293 6.89 1.11 5.26
N MET A 294 7.27 0.17 4.40
CA MET A 294 8.18 -0.94 4.71
C MET A 294 9.61 -0.74 4.18
N LEU A 295 10.02 0.47 3.78
CA LEU A 295 11.38 0.73 3.26
C LEU A 295 12.51 0.22 4.16
N GLY A 296 12.29 0.19 5.48
CA GLY A 296 13.24 -0.36 6.45
C GLY A 296 13.57 -1.85 6.24
N VAL A 297 12.71 -2.60 5.56
CA VAL A 297 12.95 -4.02 5.20
C VAL A 297 14.18 -4.17 4.31
N GLY A 298 14.54 -3.18 3.50
CA GLY A 298 15.75 -3.22 2.68
C GLY A 298 17.02 -3.51 3.49
N LYS A 299 17.10 -2.99 4.73
CA LYS A 299 18.19 -3.30 5.66
C LYS A 299 18.18 -4.76 6.10
N LEU A 300 16.99 -5.31 6.39
CA LEU A 300 16.85 -6.71 6.82
C LEU A 300 17.21 -7.67 5.69
N VAL A 301 16.75 -7.40 4.47
CA VAL A 301 17.06 -8.18 3.27
C VAL A 301 18.56 -8.13 2.97
N ALA A 302 19.16 -6.93 2.96
CA ALA A 302 20.61 -6.80 2.74
C ALA A 302 21.43 -7.56 3.79
N SER A 303 20.99 -7.54 5.07
CA SER A 303 21.63 -8.31 6.14
C SER A 303 21.52 -9.82 5.91
N GLU A 304 20.35 -10.30 5.49
CA GLU A 304 20.15 -11.71 5.18
C GLU A 304 21.00 -12.18 4.00
N ILE A 305 21.11 -11.38 2.92
CA ILE A 305 21.94 -11.70 1.74
C ILE A 305 23.41 -11.91 2.15
N VAL A 306 23.92 -11.13 3.12
CA VAL A 306 25.28 -11.30 3.64
C VAL A 306 25.39 -12.30 4.80
N GLY A 307 24.37 -13.13 5.00
CA GLY A 307 24.37 -14.27 5.94
C GLY A 307 23.84 -13.97 7.34
N GLN A 308 23.25 -12.79 7.59
CA GLN A 308 22.67 -12.40 8.87
C GLN A 308 21.14 -12.40 8.83
N ARG A 309 20.54 -13.56 9.08
CA ARG A 309 19.08 -13.70 9.08
C ARG A 309 18.43 -13.02 10.29
N SER A 310 17.30 -12.34 10.02
CA SER A 310 16.41 -11.80 11.05
C SER A 310 15.12 -12.62 11.12
N GLY A 311 14.69 -12.99 12.34
CA GLY A 311 13.41 -13.65 12.56
C GLY A 311 12.20 -12.77 12.18
N LEU A 312 12.38 -11.46 12.03
CA LEU A 312 11.32 -10.54 11.59
C LEU A 312 10.82 -10.82 10.16
N LEU A 313 11.64 -11.49 9.32
CA LEU A 313 11.27 -11.85 7.96
C LEU A 313 10.51 -13.19 7.89
N ASP A 314 10.53 -14.00 8.96
CA ASP A 314 9.95 -15.34 8.96
C ASP A 314 8.44 -15.38 8.66
N PRO A 315 7.61 -14.44 9.16
CA PRO A 315 6.20 -14.38 8.78
C PRO A 315 5.97 -14.14 7.29
N PHE A 316 6.90 -13.48 6.60
CA PHE A 316 6.77 -13.06 5.19
C PHE A 316 7.39 -14.06 4.20
N ARG A 317 7.79 -15.25 4.65
CA ARG A 317 8.32 -16.28 3.76
C ARG A 317 7.23 -16.83 2.85
N PHE A 318 7.61 -17.22 1.63
CA PHE A 318 6.69 -17.86 0.69
C PHE A 318 6.18 -19.21 1.22
N SER A 319 7.04 -19.92 1.96
CA SER A 319 6.69 -21.20 2.59
C SER A 319 5.51 -21.15 3.56
N ARG A 320 5.09 -19.94 4.01
CA ARG A 320 3.92 -19.77 4.89
C ARG A 320 2.64 -20.34 4.30
N TYR A 321 2.48 -20.27 2.97
CA TYR A 321 1.29 -20.78 2.28
C TYR A 321 1.14 -22.29 2.40
N ALA A 322 2.23 -23.03 2.16
CA ALA A 322 2.25 -24.49 2.30
C ALA A 322 2.14 -24.94 3.77
N GLN A 323 2.72 -24.16 4.69
CA GLN A 323 2.74 -24.45 6.13
C GLN A 323 1.44 -24.05 6.85
N GLY A 324 0.57 -23.28 6.22
CA GLY A 324 -0.63 -22.71 6.85
C GLY A 324 -0.35 -21.68 7.94
N LYS A 325 0.83 -21.02 7.87
CA LYS A 325 1.23 -19.94 8.78
C LYS A 325 0.86 -18.57 8.19
N LEU A 326 -0.37 -18.47 7.70
CA LEU A 326 -0.87 -17.25 7.07
C LEU A 326 -0.93 -16.10 8.08
N HIS A 327 -0.81 -14.88 7.56
CA HIS A 327 -1.06 -13.71 8.38
C HIS A 327 -2.55 -13.65 8.80
N PRO A 328 -2.86 -12.97 9.94
CA PRO A 328 -4.23 -12.80 10.38
C PRO A 328 -5.07 -12.12 9.31
N THR A 329 -6.27 -12.64 9.05
CA THR A 329 -7.26 -11.99 8.20
C THR A 329 -8.09 -11.01 9.03
N SER A 330 -8.16 -9.76 8.60
CA SER A 330 -9.09 -8.81 9.18
C SER A 330 -10.51 -9.13 8.75
N HIS A 331 -11.47 -8.81 9.63
CA HIS A 331 -12.90 -8.84 9.30
C HIS A 331 -13.32 -7.56 8.55
N SER A 332 -12.39 -6.60 8.42
CA SER A 332 -12.55 -5.42 7.60
C SER A 332 -12.67 -5.82 6.12
N PRO A 333 -13.58 -5.19 5.35
CA PRO A 333 -13.66 -5.41 3.91
C PRO A 333 -12.46 -4.80 3.15
N PHE A 334 -11.59 -4.05 3.81
CA PHE A 334 -10.46 -3.36 3.16
C PHE A 334 -9.21 -4.25 3.16
N PRO A 335 -8.53 -4.43 2.00
CA PRO A 335 -7.45 -5.41 1.83
C PRO A 335 -6.15 -5.09 2.59
N TRP A 336 -6.10 -3.95 3.27
CA TRP A 336 -4.93 -3.43 4.00
C TRP A 336 -5.00 -3.63 5.51
N SER A 337 -6.10 -4.20 5.99
CA SER A 337 -6.47 -4.21 7.41
C SER A 337 -6.14 -5.51 8.10
#